data_AF-A0A0F8XUA8-F1
#
_entry.id   AF-A0A0F8XUA8-F1
#
_cell.length_a   1.000
_cell.length_b   1.000
_cell.length_c   1.000
_cell.angle_alpha   90.00
_cell.angle_beta   90.00
_cell.angle_gamma   90.00
#
_symmetry.space_group_name_H-M   'P 1'
#
loop_
_entity.id
_entity.type
_entity.pdbx_description
1 polymer ?
#
loop_
_entity_poly.entity_id
_entity_poly.type
_entity_poly.pdbx_seq_one_letter_code
_entity_poly.pdbx_strand_id
1 'polypeptide(L)'
;MVRIWEKEITQNSKIKKLTPIIPLIFYHGRREWKFPLDFSSYFNRQDELEPYIPDFRSNLFNLQQLDDKDIRGSIIYQAALKAFKHGAIGLSPYLGEMLQSLSTLPFDEQLRAFLCVLFEYILAVSKDTTEESIEEELLSIDSKDARGAYMTIAEKLIERGKAEGKLEGRAEGKAEGKAEGEILD
;
A
#
# COMPACT_ATOMS: atom_id res chain seq x y z
N MET A 1 13.08 -11.54 12.28
CA MET A 1 13.79 -10.47 13.04
C MET A 1 15.30 -10.67 13.06
N VAL A 2 15.82 -11.89 13.24
CA VAL A 2 17.28 -12.19 13.30
C VAL A 2 18.11 -11.54 12.18
N ARG A 3 17.64 -11.57 10.92
CA ARG A 3 18.34 -10.94 9.78
C ARG A 3 18.63 -9.44 9.94
N ILE A 4 17.82 -8.73 10.73
CA ILE A 4 18.04 -7.30 11.02
C ILE A 4 19.27 -7.14 11.90
N TRP A 5 19.38 -7.94 12.96
CA TRP A 5 20.54 -7.95 13.85
C TRP A 5 21.79 -8.52 13.20
N GLU A 6 21.68 -9.52 12.33
CA GLU A 6 22.81 -10.00 11.52
C GLU A 6 23.42 -8.87 10.68
N LYS A 7 22.56 -8.06 10.04
CA LYS A 7 23.00 -6.88 9.28
C LYS A 7 23.65 -5.85 10.20
N GLU A 8 23.07 -5.58 11.36
CA GLU A 8 23.62 -4.65 12.36
C GLU A 8 25.03 -5.06 12.84
N ILE A 9 25.22 -6.33 13.19
CA ILE A 9 26.51 -6.88 13.63
C ILE A 9 27.54 -6.83 12.50
N THR A 10 27.12 -7.14 11.26
CA THR A 10 28.01 -7.08 10.09
C THR A 10 28.50 -5.66 9.83
N GLN A 11 27.65 -4.66 10.05
CA GLN A 11 28.00 -3.25 9.88
C GLN A 11 28.83 -2.68 11.03
N ASN A 12 28.71 -3.26 12.24
CA ASN A 12 29.49 -2.86 13.41
C ASN A 12 29.83 -4.06 14.30
N SER A 13 30.98 -4.67 14.04
CA SER A 13 31.45 -5.87 14.76
C SER A 13 31.77 -5.66 16.24
N LYS A 14 31.75 -4.40 16.72
CA LYS A 14 32.00 -4.06 18.14
C LYS A 14 30.71 -3.90 18.95
N ILE A 15 29.53 -4.07 18.35
CA ILE A 15 28.26 -4.00 19.06
C ILE A 15 28.19 -5.11 20.12
N LYS A 16 27.87 -4.71 21.37
CA LYS A 16 27.71 -5.61 22.51
C LYS A 16 26.24 -5.79 22.93
N LYS A 17 25.36 -4.93 22.42
CA LYS A 17 23.91 -4.92 22.69
C LYS A 17 23.18 -4.68 21.39
N LEU A 18 22.16 -5.48 21.11
CA LEU A 18 21.36 -5.37 19.91
C LEU A 18 20.37 -4.21 20.02
N THR A 19 20.08 -3.56 18.90
CA THR A 19 19.05 -2.53 18.86
C THR A 19 17.66 -3.17 19.04
N PRO A 20 16.81 -2.66 19.95
CA PRO A 20 15.43 -3.12 20.09
C PRO A 20 14.65 -2.98 18.78
N ILE A 21 13.89 -4.01 18.42
CA ILE A 21 13.00 -3.99 17.27
C ILE A 21 11.57 -3.82 17.78
N ILE A 22 10.84 -2.84 17.23
CA ILE A 22 9.41 -2.65 17.49
C ILE A 22 8.65 -3.22 16.29
N PRO A 23 8.03 -4.40 16.40
CA PRO A 23 7.23 -4.95 15.31
C PRO A 23 5.92 -4.16 15.20
N LEU A 24 5.60 -3.73 13.99
CA LEU A 24 4.36 -3.02 13.65
C LEU A 24 3.64 -3.77 12.54
N ILE A 25 2.38 -4.10 12.78
CA ILE A 25 1.47 -4.64 11.78
C ILE A 25 0.57 -3.49 11.34
N PHE A 26 0.71 -3.07 10.08
CA PHE A 26 -0.20 -2.13 9.45
C PHE A 26 -1.33 -2.91 8.77
N TYR A 27 -2.56 -2.78 9.27
CA TYR A 27 -3.71 -3.55 8.80
C TYR A 27 -4.81 -2.65 8.27
N HIS A 28 -5.27 -2.93 7.05
CA HIS A 28 -6.36 -2.23 6.37
C HIS A 28 -7.27 -3.20 5.60
N GLY A 29 -7.31 -4.47 6.02
CA GLY A 29 -8.14 -5.49 5.40
C GLY A 29 -9.63 -5.34 5.73
N ARG A 30 -10.49 -5.94 4.88
CA ARG A 30 -11.95 -5.92 5.04
C ARG A 30 -12.48 -6.73 6.22
N ARG A 31 -11.71 -7.73 6.68
CA ARG A 31 -12.13 -8.63 7.75
C ARG A 31 -11.71 -8.08 9.09
N GLU A 32 -12.40 -8.45 10.15
CA GLU A 32 -11.91 -8.22 11.50
C GLU A 32 -10.57 -8.96 11.72
N TRP A 33 -9.62 -8.30 12.38
CA TRP A 33 -8.36 -8.91 12.75
C TRP A 33 -8.57 -9.90 13.90
N LYS A 34 -8.22 -11.17 13.68
CA LYS A 34 -8.43 -12.26 14.67
C LYS A 34 -7.14 -12.97 15.11
N PHE A 35 -5.99 -12.48 14.65
CA PHE A 35 -4.71 -13.14 14.88
C PHE A 35 -4.02 -12.60 16.14
N PRO A 36 -3.34 -13.44 16.94
CA PRO A 36 -2.61 -12.98 18.12
C PRO A 36 -1.51 -11.97 17.78
N LEU A 37 -1.29 -11.02 18.68
CA LEU A 37 -0.20 -10.03 18.59
C LEU A 37 1.07 -10.47 19.31
N ASP A 38 0.93 -11.30 20.34
CA ASP A 38 2.03 -11.91 21.06
C ASP A 38 2.52 -13.13 20.25
N PHE A 39 3.79 -13.13 19.85
CA PHE A 39 4.33 -14.17 18.95
C PHE A 39 4.35 -15.56 19.60
N SER A 40 4.50 -15.61 20.93
CA SER A 40 4.42 -16.85 21.70
C SER A 40 3.06 -17.56 21.56
N SER A 41 1.98 -16.84 21.22
CA SER A 41 0.64 -17.42 21.03
C SER A 41 0.51 -18.34 19.81
N TYR A 42 1.50 -18.34 18.91
CA TYR A 42 1.52 -19.24 17.74
C TYR A 42 2.13 -20.62 18.02
N PHE A 43 2.66 -20.84 19.24
CA PHE A 43 3.27 -22.10 19.64
C PHE A 43 2.36 -22.85 20.60
N ASN A 44 2.42 -24.18 20.55
CA ASN A 44 1.79 -25.00 21.58
C ASN A 44 2.59 -24.85 22.87
N ARG A 45 1.92 -24.52 23.98
CA ARG A 45 2.55 -24.43 25.28
C ARG A 45 2.92 -25.82 25.79
N GLN A 46 4.22 -26.04 25.94
CA GLN A 46 4.81 -27.14 26.69
C GLN A 46 5.76 -26.48 27.68
N ASP A 47 5.57 -26.76 28.98
CA ASP A 47 6.28 -26.05 30.04
C ASP A 47 7.81 -26.19 29.89
N GLU A 48 8.27 -27.32 29.34
CA GLU A 48 9.68 -27.59 29.08
C GLU A 48 10.26 -26.71 27.95
N LEU A 49 9.42 -26.20 27.06
CA LEU A 49 9.82 -25.42 25.89
C LEU A 49 9.70 -23.91 26.08
N GLU A 50 9.05 -23.45 27.14
CA GLU A 50 8.80 -22.01 27.38
C GLU A 50 10.06 -21.13 27.28
N PRO A 51 11.24 -21.53 27.82
CA PRO A 51 12.46 -20.72 27.70
C PRO A 51 13.00 -20.55 26.27
N TYR A 52 12.52 -21.35 25.32
CA TYR A 52 12.96 -21.34 23.92
C TYR A 52 11.99 -20.60 22.99
N ILE A 53 10.82 -20.18 23.49
CA ILE A 53 9.82 -19.45 22.71
C ILE A 53 10.19 -17.95 22.69
N PRO A 54 10.32 -17.32 21.51
CA PRO A 54 10.57 -15.89 21.44
C PRO A 54 9.41 -15.08 22.03
N ASP A 55 9.72 -14.28 23.05
CA ASP A 55 8.74 -13.42 23.71
C ASP A 55 8.80 -11.99 23.16
N PHE A 56 7.96 -11.71 22.16
CA PHE A 56 7.74 -10.35 21.69
C PHE A 56 6.29 -10.15 21.25
N ARG A 57 5.87 -8.89 21.28
CA ARG A 57 4.54 -8.44 20.89
C ARG A 57 4.61 -7.46 19.73
N SER A 58 3.70 -7.63 18.77
CA SER A 58 3.51 -6.70 17.67
C SER A 58 2.52 -5.59 18.05
N ASN A 59 2.81 -4.36 17.64
CA ASN A 59 1.83 -3.29 17.67
C ASN A 59 0.92 -3.41 16.46
N LEU A 60 -0.40 -3.38 16.67
CA LEU A 60 -1.37 -3.40 15.58
C LEU A 60 -1.83 -1.97 15.29
N PHE A 61 -1.53 -1.49 14.10
CA PHE A 61 -2.11 -0.28 13.54
C PHE A 61 -3.24 -0.69 12.60
N ASN A 62 -4.46 -0.79 13.13
CA ASN A 62 -5.64 -1.19 12.39
C ASN A 62 -6.42 0.04 11.91
N LEU A 63 -6.38 0.31 10.60
CA LEU A 63 -7.08 1.45 10.00
C LEU A 63 -8.61 1.35 10.11
N GLN A 64 -9.18 0.14 10.20
CA GLN A 64 -10.63 -0.01 10.38
C GLN A 64 -11.12 0.52 11.74
N GLN A 65 -10.24 0.54 12.74
CA GLN A 65 -10.55 0.99 14.10
C GLN A 65 -10.19 2.46 14.36
N LEU A 66 -9.56 3.13 13.39
CA LEU A 66 -9.14 4.51 13.51
C LEU A 66 -10.20 5.42 12.90
N ASP A 67 -10.78 6.35 13.67
CA ASP A 67 -11.72 7.34 13.11
C ASP A 67 -10.99 8.30 12.14
N ASP A 68 -11.67 8.73 11.07
CA ASP A 68 -11.05 9.61 10.05
C ASP A 68 -10.54 10.93 10.63
N LYS A 69 -11.24 11.49 11.64
CA LYS A 69 -10.84 12.71 12.36
C LYS A 69 -9.52 12.56 13.13
N ASP A 70 -9.13 11.33 13.45
CA ASP A 70 -7.91 11.02 14.20
C ASP A 70 -6.72 10.73 13.27
N ILE A 71 -6.95 10.67 11.96
CA ILE A 71 -5.90 10.62 10.93
C ILE A 71 -5.27 12.01 10.82
N ARG A 72 -4.15 12.22 11.53
CA ARG A 72 -3.39 13.47 11.55
C ARG A 72 -2.06 13.34 10.83
N GLY A 73 -1.50 14.46 10.39
CA GLY A 73 -0.22 14.50 9.69
C GLY A 73 -0.29 15.35 8.43
N SER A 74 0.63 15.13 7.49
CA SER A 74 0.59 15.83 6.20
C SER A 74 -0.64 15.45 5.38
N ILE A 75 -1.08 16.32 4.49
CA ILE A 75 -2.21 16.06 3.58
C ILE A 75 -1.97 14.80 2.75
N ILE A 76 -0.74 14.59 2.26
CA ILE A 76 -0.33 13.38 1.53
C ILE A 76 -0.53 12.12 2.39
N TYR A 77 -0.11 12.17 3.67
CA TYR A 77 -0.28 11.05 4.59
C TYR A 77 -1.75 10.75 4.87
N GLN A 78 -2.56 11.78 5.10
CA GLN A 78 -3.99 11.63 5.32
C GLN A 78 -4.68 11.02 4.10
N ALA A 79 -4.37 11.49 2.89
CA ALA A 79 -4.91 10.94 1.65
C ALA A 79 -4.53 9.47 1.45
N ALA A 80 -3.26 9.11 1.68
CA ALA A 80 -2.81 7.72 1.58
C ALA A 80 -3.56 6.81 2.57
N LEU A 81 -3.71 7.22 3.84
CA LEU A 81 -4.44 6.43 4.83
C LEU A 81 -5.94 6.33 4.54
N LYS A 82 -6.59 7.43 4.10
CA LYS A 82 -8.00 7.40 3.68
C LYS A 82 -8.20 6.45 2.49
N ALA A 83 -7.31 6.50 1.49
CA ALA A 83 -7.34 5.56 0.37
C ALA A 83 -7.15 4.11 0.83
N PHE A 84 -6.20 3.83 1.73
CA PHE A 84 -6.02 2.48 2.28
C PHE A 84 -7.23 1.97 3.07
N LYS A 85 -7.82 2.84 3.89
CA LYS A 85 -8.95 2.50 4.76
C LYS A 85 -10.22 2.24 3.97
N HIS A 86 -10.55 3.14 3.05
CA HIS A 86 -11.84 3.17 2.35
C HIS A 86 -11.78 2.54 0.96
N GLY A 87 -10.59 2.44 0.35
CA GLY A 87 -10.40 1.90 -1.00
C GLY A 87 -11.08 0.55 -1.21
N ALA A 88 -10.96 -0.38 -0.26
CA ALA A 88 -11.58 -1.69 -0.42
C ALA A 88 -13.07 -1.73 0.02
N ILE A 89 -13.60 -0.74 0.74
CA ILE A 89 -14.89 -0.84 1.43
C ILE A 89 -15.94 0.13 0.86
N GLY A 90 -15.50 1.21 0.22
CA GLY A 90 -16.33 2.22 -0.41
C GLY A 90 -15.64 3.57 -0.32
N LEU A 91 -14.87 3.94 -1.35
CA LEU A 91 -14.08 5.17 -1.36
C LEU A 91 -14.84 6.37 -1.89
N SER A 92 -15.84 6.14 -2.76
CA SER A 92 -16.54 7.20 -3.48
C SER A 92 -16.99 8.37 -2.59
N PRO A 93 -17.58 8.15 -1.39
CA PRO A 93 -18.02 9.26 -0.53
C PRO A 93 -16.90 10.17 0.01
N TYR A 94 -15.65 9.69 0.00
CA TYR A 94 -14.49 10.37 0.55
C TYR A 94 -13.56 10.94 -0.52
N LEU A 95 -13.79 10.59 -1.79
CA LEU A 95 -12.91 10.93 -2.91
C LEU A 95 -12.81 12.44 -3.10
N GLY A 96 -13.95 13.14 -3.22
CA GLY A 96 -13.97 14.59 -3.41
C GLY A 96 -13.23 15.36 -2.30
N GLU A 97 -13.53 15.09 -1.03
CA GLU A 97 -12.85 15.73 0.11
C GLU A 97 -11.33 15.50 0.09
N MET A 98 -10.91 14.27 -0.24
CA MET A 98 -9.51 13.89 -0.32
C MET A 98 -8.80 14.65 -1.46
N LEU A 99 -9.38 14.70 -2.65
CA LEU A 99 -8.81 15.41 -3.81
C LEU A 99 -8.81 16.92 -3.60
N GLN A 100 -9.86 17.47 -3.01
CA GLN A 100 -9.95 18.88 -2.63
C GLN A 100 -8.87 19.26 -1.60
N SER A 101 -8.52 18.36 -0.68
CA SER A 101 -7.42 18.59 0.26
C SER A 101 -6.07 18.54 -0.46
N LEU A 102 -5.87 17.60 -1.38
CA LEU A 102 -4.63 17.48 -2.15
C LEU A 102 -4.42 18.67 -3.09
N SER A 103 -5.49 19.27 -3.62
CA SER A 103 -5.40 20.43 -4.52
C SER A 103 -4.90 21.71 -3.84
N THR A 104 -4.80 21.74 -2.51
CA THR A 104 -4.22 22.89 -1.78
C THR A 104 -2.69 22.84 -1.75
N LEU A 105 -2.08 21.73 -2.17
CA LEU A 105 -0.64 21.57 -2.24
C LEU A 105 -0.09 22.09 -3.57
N PRO A 106 1.16 22.58 -3.61
CA PRO A 106 1.79 22.98 -4.87
C PRO A 106 1.93 21.76 -5.79
N PHE A 107 1.57 21.93 -7.07
CA PHE A 107 1.68 20.85 -8.05
C PHE A 107 3.10 20.72 -8.59
N ASP A 108 3.94 20.04 -7.82
CA ASP A 108 5.32 19.71 -8.17
C ASP A 108 5.48 18.24 -8.61
N GLU A 109 6.72 17.84 -8.91
CA GLU A 109 7.03 16.46 -9.30
C GLU A 109 6.70 15.43 -8.21
N GLN A 110 6.84 15.80 -6.94
CA GLN A 110 6.55 14.90 -5.82
C GLN A 110 5.05 14.63 -5.71
N LEU A 111 4.22 15.68 -5.77
CA LEU A 111 2.76 15.53 -5.74
C LEU A 111 2.27 14.76 -6.98
N ARG A 112 2.82 15.06 -8.16
CA ARG A 112 2.52 14.32 -9.39
C ARG A 112 2.82 12.82 -9.24
N ALA A 113 4.01 12.47 -8.73
CA ALA A 113 4.40 11.08 -8.53
C ALA A 113 3.49 10.38 -7.50
N PHE A 114 3.15 11.06 -6.41
CA PHE A 114 2.23 10.55 -5.41
C PHE A 114 0.84 10.27 -5.98
N LEU A 115 0.25 11.22 -6.71
CA LEU A 115 -1.08 11.07 -7.31
C LEU A 115 -1.14 9.91 -8.31
N CYS A 116 -0.07 9.68 -9.09
CA CYS A 116 0.01 8.51 -9.98
C CYS A 116 -0.17 7.20 -9.21
N VAL A 117 0.61 7.02 -8.14
CA VAL A 117 0.57 5.81 -7.31
C VAL A 117 -0.75 5.70 -6.55
N LEU A 118 -1.29 6.83 -6.09
CA LEU A 118 -2.57 6.90 -5.39
C LEU A 118 -3.72 6.43 -6.29
N PHE A 119 -3.81 6.96 -7.51
CA PHE A 119 -4.88 6.59 -8.45
C PHE A 119 -4.73 5.14 -8.93
N GLU A 120 -3.52 4.69 -9.21
CA GLU A 120 -3.25 3.27 -9.52
C GLU A 120 -3.74 2.35 -8.40
N TYR A 121 -3.41 2.70 -7.15
CA TYR A 121 -3.89 1.95 -6.00
C TYR A 121 -5.43 1.97 -5.91
N ILE A 122 -6.04 3.16 -5.99
CA ILE A 122 -7.50 3.32 -5.88
C ILE A 122 -8.21 2.47 -6.94
N LEU A 123 -7.79 2.56 -8.20
CA LEU A 123 -8.37 1.81 -9.32
C LEU A 123 -8.15 0.29 -9.17
N ALA A 124 -7.03 -0.12 -8.55
CA ALA A 124 -6.75 -1.53 -8.32
C ALA A 124 -7.61 -2.14 -7.19
N VAL A 125 -7.96 -1.38 -6.14
CA VAL A 125 -8.64 -1.93 -4.95
C VAL A 125 -10.12 -1.56 -4.85
N SER A 126 -10.50 -0.42 -5.41
CA SER A 126 -11.85 0.13 -5.33
C SER A 126 -12.78 -0.52 -6.32
N LYS A 127 -14.02 -0.76 -5.86
CA LYS A 127 -15.10 -1.29 -6.71
C LYS A 127 -16.12 -0.21 -7.08
N ASP A 128 -16.12 0.90 -6.35
CA ASP A 128 -17.06 2.01 -6.49
C ASP A 128 -16.38 3.29 -7.00
N THR A 129 -15.11 3.20 -7.41
CA THR A 129 -14.35 4.31 -7.99
C THR A 129 -13.82 3.90 -9.35
N THR A 130 -14.10 4.71 -10.36
CA THR A 130 -13.61 4.55 -11.74
C THR A 130 -12.74 5.73 -12.15
N GLU A 131 -12.06 5.63 -13.30
CA GLU A 131 -11.32 6.75 -13.88
C GLU A 131 -12.22 7.97 -14.10
N GLU A 132 -13.44 7.76 -14.60
CA GLU A 132 -14.42 8.82 -14.82
C GLU A 132 -14.83 9.52 -13.52
N SER A 133 -15.04 8.77 -12.45
CA SER A 133 -15.38 9.38 -11.15
C SER A 133 -14.24 10.24 -10.58
N ILE A 134 -12.98 9.84 -10.82
CA ILE A 134 -11.80 10.63 -10.41
C ILE A 134 -11.72 11.90 -11.26
N GLU A 135 -11.98 11.79 -12.57
CA GLU A 135 -12.03 12.93 -13.49
C GLU A 135 -13.09 13.95 -13.07
N GLU A 136 -14.31 13.48 -12.82
CA GLU A 136 -15.45 14.33 -12.42
C GLU A 136 -15.12 15.12 -11.15
N GLU A 137 -14.57 14.46 -10.13
CA GLU A 137 -14.16 15.11 -8.90
C GLU A 137 -13.05 16.15 -9.14
N LEU A 138 -12.03 15.83 -9.95
CA LEU A 138 -10.96 16.77 -10.29
C LEU A 138 -11.43 17.96 -11.13
N LEU A 139 -12.40 17.75 -12.02
CA LEU A 139 -12.99 18.82 -12.82
C LEU A 139 -13.86 19.75 -11.99
N SER A 140 -14.47 19.24 -10.90
CA SER A 140 -15.26 20.02 -9.96
C SER A 140 -14.43 20.95 -9.07
N ILE A 141 -13.14 20.61 -8.87
CA ILE A 141 -12.19 21.45 -8.15
C ILE A 141 -11.80 22.66 -9.03
N ASP A 142 -12.08 23.87 -8.54
CA ASP A 142 -11.71 25.13 -9.21
C ASP A 142 -10.21 25.42 -9.09
N SER A 143 -9.38 24.57 -9.70
CA SER A 143 -7.93 24.70 -9.76
C SER A 143 -7.42 24.29 -11.14
N LYS A 144 -6.82 25.26 -11.85
CA LYS A 144 -6.17 25.01 -13.15
C LYS A 144 -5.02 24.00 -13.03
N ASP A 145 -4.32 24.01 -11.90
CA ASP A 145 -3.20 23.11 -11.63
C ASP A 145 -3.70 21.68 -11.39
N ALA A 146 -4.82 21.50 -10.69
CA ALA A 146 -5.42 20.19 -10.48
C ALA A 146 -5.90 19.54 -11.79
N ARG A 147 -6.44 20.33 -12.72
CA ARG A 147 -6.88 19.84 -14.03
C ARG A 147 -5.71 19.43 -14.93
N GLY A 148 -4.66 20.24 -14.98
CA GLY A 148 -3.43 19.91 -15.74
C GLY A 148 -2.69 18.69 -15.15
N ALA A 149 -2.72 18.56 -13.82
CA ALA A 149 -2.21 17.40 -13.11
C ALA A 149 -2.91 16.12 -13.54
N TYR A 150 -4.24 16.11 -13.54
CA TYR A 150 -5.04 14.95 -13.90
C TYR A 150 -4.68 14.42 -15.28
N MET A 151 -4.68 15.28 -16.32
CA MET A 151 -4.39 14.85 -17.68
C MET A 151 -3.02 14.18 -17.80
N THR A 152 -2.00 14.78 -17.16
CA THR A 152 -0.63 14.22 -17.17
C THR A 152 -0.57 12.86 -16.46
N ILE A 153 -1.33 12.69 -15.38
CA ILE A 153 -1.37 11.44 -14.61
C ILE A 153 -2.15 10.36 -15.36
N ALA A 154 -3.30 10.70 -15.93
CA ALA A 154 -4.12 9.80 -16.74
C ALA A 154 -3.34 9.28 -17.96
N GLU A 155 -2.66 10.16 -18.70
CA GLU A 155 -1.77 9.77 -19.80
C GLU A 155 -0.71 8.77 -19.35
N LYS A 156 -0.09 9.02 -18.20
CA LYS A 156 0.96 8.15 -17.65
C LYS A 156 0.42 6.78 -17.21
N LEU A 157 -0.78 6.73 -16.62
CA LEU A 157 -1.45 5.47 -16.26
C LEU A 157 -1.77 4.65 -17.52
N ILE A 158 -2.29 5.29 -18.57
CA ILE A 158 -2.55 4.64 -19.87
C ILE A 158 -1.26 4.09 -20.48
N GLU A 159 -0.20 4.89 -20.55
CA GLU A 159 1.09 4.45 -21.08
C GLU A 159 1.66 3.26 -20.29
N ARG A 160 1.57 3.31 -18.96
CA ARG A 160 2.04 2.24 -18.10
C ARG A 160 1.22 0.96 -18.28
N GLY A 161 -0.11 1.05 -18.33
CA GLY A 161 -0.98 -0.09 -18.59
C GLY A 161 -0.69 -0.76 -19.93
N LYS A 162 -0.41 0.02 -20.98
CA LYS A 162 0.05 -0.51 -22.28
C LYS A 162 1.39 -1.24 -22.19
N ALA A 163 2.33 -0.69 -21.42
CA ALA A 163 3.65 -1.29 -21.22
C ALA A 163 3.56 -2.61 -20.43
N GLU A 164 2.77 -2.64 -19.36
CA GLU A 164 2.55 -3.83 -18.53
C GLU A 164 1.84 -4.93 -19.33
N GLY A 165 0.76 -4.61 -20.06
CA GLY A 165 0.07 -5.59 -20.90
C GLY A 165 0.94 -6.18 -22.03
N LYS A 166 1.86 -5.37 -22.59
CA LYS A 166 2.84 -5.86 -23.57
C LYS A 166 3.86 -6.83 -22.96
N LEU A 167 4.27 -6.58 -21.71
CA LEU A 167 5.19 -7.46 -20.99
C LEU A 167 4.51 -8.78 -20.62
N GLU A 168 3.29 -8.71 -20.09
CA GLU A 168 2.49 -9.88 -19.71
C GLU A 168 2.20 -10.77 -20.92
N GLY A 169 1.67 -10.22 -22.01
CA GLY A 169 1.42 -11.01 -23.24
C GLY A 169 2.67 -11.62 -23.86
N ARG A 170 3.84 -10.98 -23.70
CA ARG A 170 5.12 -11.57 -24.14
C ARG A 170 5.57 -12.72 -23.23
N ALA A 171 5.31 -12.62 -21.93
CA ALA A 171 5.63 -13.68 -20.98
C ALA A 171 4.73 -14.89 -21.19
N GLU A 172 3.42 -14.67 -21.35
CA GLU A 172 2.43 -15.71 -21.64
C GLU A 172 2.72 -16.42 -22.96
N GLY A 173 2.90 -15.68 -24.06
CA GLY A 173 3.20 -16.29 -25.37
C GLY A 173 4.53 -17.08 -25.38
N LYS A 174 5.50 -16.71 -24.54
CA LYS A 174 6.74 -17.49 -24.38
C LYS A 174 6.52 -18.76 -23.55
N ALA A 175 5.62 -18.72 -22.57
CA ALA A 175 5.26 -19.89 -21.78
C ALA A 175 4.44 -20.88 -22.62
N GLU A 176 3.45 -20.41 -23.37
CA GLU A 176 2.63 -21.22 -24.27
C GLU A 176 3.48 -21.86 -25.38
N GLY A 177 4.34 -21.09 -26.06
CA GLY A 177 5.21 -21.64 -27.11
C GLY A 177 6.22 -22.67 -26.60
N LYS A 178 6.61 -22.61 -25.31
CA LYS A 178 7.42 -23.68 -24.68
C LYS A 178 6.58 -24.92 -24.39
N ALA A 179 5.39 -24.74 -23.84
CA ALA A 179 4.49 -25.86 -23.54
C ALA A 179 4.07 -26.60 -24.82
N GLU A 180 3.75 -25.89 -25.91
CA GLU A 180 3.44 -26.51 -27.20
C GLU A 180 4.63 -27.23 -27.82
N GLY A 181 5.85 -26.68 -27.67
CA GLY A 181 7.08 -27.32 -28.12
C GLY A 181 7.41 -28.63 -27.37
N GLU A 182 7.14 -28.69 -26.08
CA GLU A 182 7.35 -29.89 -25.25
C GLU A 182 6.27 -30.99 -25.48
N ILE A 183 5.12 -30.65 -26.05
CA ILE A 183 4.06 -31.62 -26.40
C ILE A 183 4.32 -32.27 -27.78
N LEU A 184 5.15 -31.66 -28.62
CA LEU A 184 5.45 -32.10 -29.99
C LEU A 184 6.77 -32.90 -30.11
N ASP A 185 7.53 -33.05 -29.02
CA ASP A 185 8.68 -33.96 -28.86
C ASP A 185 8.30 -35.23 -28.08
#